data_AF-A0A7J7JBJ9-F1
#
_entry.id   AF-A0A7J7JBJ9-F1
#
_cell.length_a   1.000
_cell.length_b   1.000
_cell.length_c   1.000
_cell.angle_alpha   90.00
_cell.angle_beta   90.00
_cell.angle_gamma   90.00
#
_symmetry.space_group_name_H-M   'P 1'
#
loop_
_entity.id
_entity.type
_entity.pdbx_description
1 polymer ?
#
loop_
_entity_poly.entity_id
_entity_poly.type
_entity_poly.pdbx_seq_one_letter_code
_entity_poly.pdbx_strand_id
1 'polypeptide(L)'
;MPFGSLSVILFGGVLLRLLLIGYGEWQDKAFDLQYTDIDYSVFSDAAAHVYKGGSPYERETFRYTPLIAYLLVPNVFIHPCFGKLLFSLLDILHGFLLFKILELRGVSHAVGSICTAAWVFNPLPLVVSTRGNAESVLACMVVGTLYLILKKQNVLAALLFALAVHTKTYPIVYAPSIYLLMNEQYGLSYRTKAKLSYNMF
;
A
#
# COMPACT_ATOMS: atom_id res chain seq x y z
N MET A 1 -27.19 10.48 5.66
CA MET A 1 -26.39 10.95 4.51
C MET A 1 -25.63 9.76 3.95
N PRO A 2 -25.86 9.32 2.70
CA PRO A 2 -25.36 8.04 2.25
C PRO A 2 -23.96 8.23 1.66
N PHE A 3 -22.97 8.45 2.51
CA PHE A 3 -21.62 8.04 2.11
C PHE A 3 -21.71 6.52 1.87
N GLY A 4 -21.42 6.08 0.65
CA GLY A 4 -21.66 4.72 0.20
C GLY A 4 -21.10 3.67 1.16
N SER A 5 -21.68 2.47 1.15
CA SER A 5 -21.14 1.36 1.94
C SER A 5 -19.66 1.17 1.62
N LEU A 6 -18.87 0.71 2.59
CA LEU A 6 -17.42 0.51 2.42
C LEU A 6 -17.12 -0.29 1.14
N SER A 7 -17.92 -1.32 0.86
CA SER A 7 -17.81 -2.13 -0.36
C SER A 7 -17.98 -1.32 -1.65
N VAL A 8 -18.92 -0.36 -1.70
CA VAL A 8 -19.12 0.53 -2.85
C VAL A 8 -17.92 1.46 -3.05
N ILE A 9 -17.36 1.99 -1.96
CA ILE A 9 -16.16 2.85 -2.00
C ILE A 9 -14.98 2.07 -2.58
N LEU A 10 -14.70 0.88 -2.04
CA LEU A 10 -13.58 0.05 -2.50
C LEU A 10 -13.78 -0.41 -3.94
N PHE A 11 -14.99 -0.85 -4.30
CA PHE A 11 -15.30 -1.28 -5.67
C PHE A 11 -15.15 -0.13 -6.67
N GLY A 12 -15.69 1.05 -6.36
CA GLY A 12 -15.50 2.25 -7.17
C GLY A 12 -14.02 2.63 -7.32
N GLY A 13 -13.25 2.49 -6.24
CA GLY A 13 -11.79 2.70 -6.25
C GLY A 13 -11.04 1.73 -7.16
N VAL A 14 -11.42 0.45 -7.17
CA VAL A 14 -10.86 -0.57 -8.06
C VAL A 14 -11.19 -0.25 -9.51
N LEU A 15 -12.46 0.01 -9.83
CA LEU A 15 -12.88 0.36 -11.19
C LEU A 15 -12.12 1.59 -11.72
N LEU A 16 -11.99 2.63 -10.90
CA LEU A 16 -11.28 3.84 -11.29
C LEU A 16 -9.79 3.58 -11.58
N ARG A 17 -9.12 2.74 -10.76
CA ARG A 17 -7.73 2.35 -11.02
C ARG A 17 -7.59 1.54 -12.31
N LEU A 18 -8.51 0.61 -12.58
CA LEU A 18 -8.52 -0.16 -13.83
C LEU A 18 -8.70 0.75 -15.05
N LEU A 19 -9.63 1.71 -14.97
CA LEU A 19 -9.85 2.71 -16.03
C LEU A 19 -8.59 3.54 -16.29
N LEU A 20 -7.91 3.97 -15.23
CA LEU A 20 -6.70 4.79 -15.35
C LEU A 20 -5.49 4.01 -15.84
N ILE A 21 -5.35 2.73 -15.47
CA ILE A 21 -4.33 1.86 -16.06
C ILE A 21 -4.60 1.70 -17.55
N GLY A 22 -5.85 1.42 -17.94
CA GLY A 22 -6.22 1.32 -19.36
C GLY A 22 -5.99 2.62 -20.12
N TYR A 23 -6.34 3.77 -19.53
CA TYR A 23 -6.04 5.08 -20.08
C TYR A 23 -4.53 5.32 -20.21
N GLY A 24 -3.75 4.94 -19.20
CA GLY A 24 -2.29 5.06 -19.22
C GLY A 24 -1.66 4.27 -20.36
N GLU A 25 -2.09 3.02 -20.58
CA GLU A 25 -1.63 2.19 -21.70
C GLU A 25 -1.99 2.79 -23.07
N TRP A 26 -3.13 3.46 -23.18
CA TRP A 26 -3.49 4.19 -24.39
C TRP A 26 -2.66 5.46 -24.56
N GLN A 27 -2.49 6.25 -23.49
CA GLN A 27 -1.73 7.50 -23.49
C GLN A 27 -0.27 7.25 -23.88
N ASP A 28 0.37 6.23 -23.30
CA ASP A 28 1.77 5.87 -23.56
C ASP A 28 2.02 5.52 -25.04
N LYS A 29 0.99 5.06 -25.76
CA LYS A 29 1.04 4.77 -27.20
C LYS A 29 0.68 5.97 -28.07
N ALA A 30 -0.15 6.88 -27.56
CA ALA A 30 -0.71 7.99 -28.32
C ALA A 30 0.11 9.29 -28.21
N PHE A 31 0.90 9.46 -27.14
CA PHE A 31 1.63 10.68 -26.85
C PHE A 31 3.08 10.40 -26.44
N ASP A 32 3.98 11.36 -26.70
CA ASP A 32 5.38 11.29 -26.26
C ASP A 32 5.49 11.36 -24.73
N LEU A 33 4.62 12.16 -24.09
CA LEU A 33 4.59 12.29 -22.63
C LEU A 33 3.93 11.07 -22.00
N GLN A 34 4.78 10.23 -21.41
CA GLN A 34 4.37 8.98 -20.78
C GLN A 34 3.54 9.21 -19.51
N TYR A 35 2.41 8.49 -19.43
CA TYR A 35 1.68 8.25 -18.20
C TYR A 35 2.46 7.31 -17.29
N THR A 36 3.05 6.24 -17.80
CA THR A 36 3.81 5.30 -16.95
C THR A 36 4.96 6.00 -16.22
N ASP A 37 5.19 5.61 -14.96
CA ASP A 37 6.33 6.08 -14.18
C ASP A 37 7.63 5.50 -14.76
N ILE A 38 8.68 6.33 -14.86
CA ILE A 38 9.99 5.89 -15.35
C ILE A 38 10.57 4.76 -14.48
N ASP A 39 10.28 4.77 -13.18
CA ASP A 39 10.74 3.71 -12.28
C ASP A 39 10.08 2.36 -12.61
N TYR A 40 8.87 2.36 -13.17
CA TYR A 40 8.18 1.12 -13.53
C TYR A 40 8.89 0.34 -14.64
N SER A 41 9.45 1.03 -15.63
CA SER A 41 10.25 0.37 -16.67
C SER A 41 11.56 -0.15 -16.09
N VAL A 42 12.23 0.61 -15.23
CA VAL A 42 13.45 0.17 -14.52
C VAL A 42 13.19 -1.08 -13.69
N PHE A 43 12.06 -1.16 -12.97
CA PHE A 43 11.69 -2.36 -12.23
C PHE A 43 11.41 -3.55 -13.15
N SER A 44 10.71 -3.32 -14.25
CA SER A 44 10.32 -4.37 -15.20
C SER A 44 11.52 -4.94 -15.94
N ASP A 45 12.50 -4.10 -16.31
CA ASP A 45 13.76 -4.53 -16.89
C ASP A 45 14.55 -5.39 -15.90
N ALA A 46 14.69 -4.93 -14.65
CA ALA A 46 15.37 -5.68 -13.60
C ALA A 46 14.68 -7.02 -13.31
N ALA A 47 13.34 -7.05 -13.33
CA ALA A 47 12.55 -8.27 -13.23
C ALA A 47 12.80 -9.23 -14.41
N ALA A 48 13.03 -8.71 -15.61
CA ALA A 48 13.41 -9.51 -16.78
C ALA A 48 14.81 -10.13 -16.65
N HIS A 49 15.78 -9.44 -16.04
CA HIS A 49 17.07 -10.03 -15.70
C HIS A 49 16.91 -11.19 -14.71
N VAL A 50 16.13 -10.98 -13.64
CA VAL A 50 15.81 -12.02 -12.64
C VAL A 50 15.14 -13.22 -13.29
N TYR A 51 14.17 -13.00 -14.18
CA TYR A 51 13.47 -14.08 -14.89
C TYR A 51 14.42 -14.96 -15.72
N LYS A 52 15.49 -14.37 -16.28
CA LYS A 52 16.53 -15.08 -17.04
C LYS A 52 17.59 -15.74 -16.15
N GLY A 53 17.46 -15.68 -14.83
CA GLY A 53 18.43 -16.19 -13.86
C GLY A 53 19.60 -15.25 -13.58
N GLY A 54 19.56 -14.01 -14.08
CA GLY A 54 20.55 -12.97 -13.84
C GLY A 54 20.27 -12.14 -12.59
N SER A 55 21.13 -11.16 -12.34
CA SER A 55 20.97 -10.21 -11.23
C SER A 55 20.10 -9.01 -11.63
N PRO A 56 19.19 -8.51 -10.78
CA PRO A 56 18.43 -7.30 -11.08
C PRO A 56 19.32 -6.06 -11.24
N TYR A 57 20.53 -6.09 -10.67
CA TYR A 57 21.52 -5.02 -10.76
C TYR A 57 22.26 -4.98 -12.10
N GLU A 58 22.04 -5.94 -12.99
CA GLU A 58 22.51 -5.85 -14.37
C GLU A 58 21.78 -4.75 -15.15
N ARG A 59 20.62 -4.29 -14.67
CA ARG A 59 19.98 -3.07 -15.15
C ARG A 59 20.68 -1.86 -14.54
N GLU A 60 21.42 -1.10 -15.36
CA GLU A 60 22.30 0.00 -14.92
C GLU A 60 21.69 1.03 -13.97
N THR A 61 20.42 1.42 -14.17
CA THR A 61 19.75 2.42 -13.34
C THR A 61 18.93 1.83 -12.18
N PHE A 62 19.01 0.51 -11.95
CA PHE A 62 18.29 -0.15 -10.87
C PHE A 62 19.01 0.05 -9.52
N ARG A 63 18.48 0.99 -8.74
CA ARG A 63 19.00 1.40 -7.41
C ARG A 63 18.15 0.92 -6.24
N TYR A 64 17.23 0.00 -6.51
CA TYR A 64 16.24 -0.46 -5.54
C TYR A 64 16.67 -1.79 -4.91
N THR A 65 15.93 -2.21 -3.89
CA THR A 65 16.18 -3.51 -3.28
C THR A 65 15.74 -4.62 -4.25
N PRO A 66 16.40 -5.79 -4.26
CA PRO A 66 16.06 -6.86 -5.20
C PRO A 66 14.61 -7.31 -5.07
N LEU A 67 14.03 -7.18 -3.88
CA LEU A 67 12.65 -7.57 -3.56
C LEU A 67 11.63 -6.98 -4.55
N ILE A 68 11.81 -5.73 -4.98
CA ILE A 68 10.89 -5.11 -5.94
C ILE A 68 10.99 -5.79 -7.32
N ALA A 69 12.20 -6.12 -7.77
CA ALA A 69 12.39 -6.85 -9.04
C ALA A 69 11.79 -8.25 -8.96
N TYR A 70 12.02 -8.98 -7.87
CA TYR A 70 11.43 -10.32 -7.65
C TYR A 70 9.89 -10.27 -7.59
N LEU A 71 9.32 -9.24 -6.96
CA LEU A 71 7.87 -9.03 -6.90
C LEU A 71 7.25 -8.81 -8.28
N LEU A 72 8.01 -8.22 -9.21
CA LEU A 72 7.57 -7.86 -10.55
C LEU A 72 7.99 -8.84 -11.66
N VAL A 73 8.60 -9.97 -11.33
CA VAL A 73 8.87 -11.06 -12.31
C VAL A 73 7.63 -11.45 -13.13
N PRO A 74 6.40 -11.47 -12.56
CA PRO A 74 5.21 -11.76 -13.37
C PRO A 74 4.90 -10.72 -14.46
N ASN A 75 5.51 -9.53 -14.46
CA ASN A 75 5.43 -8.60 -15.59
C ASN A 75 5.92 -9.23 -16.90
N VAL A 76 6.87 -10.17 -16.80
CA VAL A 76 7.55 -10.77 -17.95
C VAL A 76 6.71 -11.86 -18.61
N PHE A 77 6.06 -12.72 -17.81
CA PHE A 77 5.39 -13.92 -18.31
C PHE A 77 3.85 -13.91 -18.17
N ILE A 78 3.27 -12.99 -17.39
CA ILE A 78 1.81 -12.80 -17.30
C ILE A 78 1.37 -11.63 -18.18
N HIS A 79 1.77 -10.42 -17.82
CA HIS A 79 1.42 -9.20 -18.56
C HIS A 79 2.26 -8.01 -18.07
N PRO A 80 2.73 -7.09 -18.94
CA PRO A 80 3.51 -5.91 -18.52
C PRO A 80 2.83 -5.02 -17.47
N CYS A 81 1.49 -5.00 -17.43
CA CYS A 81 0.72 -4.23 -16.44
C CYS A 81 0.54 -4.92 -15.07
N PHE A 82 1.06 -6.14 -14.87
CA PHE A 82 0.85 -6.88 -13.62
C PHE A 82 1.23 -6.04 -12.39
N GLY A 83 2.40 -5.39 -12.41
CA GLY A 83 2.84 -4.52 -11.33
C GLY A 83 1.91 -3.34 -11.07
N LYS A 84 1.40 -2.66 -12.11
CA LYS A 84 0.40 -1.59 -11.95
C LYS A 84 -0.87 -2.09 -11.25
N LEU A 85 -1.33 -3.30 -11.59
CA LEU A 85 -2.48 -3.93 -10.95
C LEU A 85 -2.19 -4.28 -9.48
N LEU A 86 -1.01 -4.85 -9.20
CA LEU A 86 -0.57 -5.17 -7.85
C LEU A 86 -0.47 -3.92 -6.96
N PHE A 87 0.17 -2.87 -7.46
CA PHE A 87 0.32 -1.60 -6.73
C PHE A 87 -1.03 -0.93 -6.49
N SER A 88 -1.91 -0.95 -7.48
CA SER A 88 -3.30 -0.49 -7.34
C SER A 88 -4.08 -1.28 -6.29
N LEU A 89 -3.91 -2.60 -6.25
CA LEU A 89 -4.54 -3.46 -5.26
C LEU A 89 -4.03 -3.15 -3.84
N LEU A 90 -2.72 -2.96 -3.68
CA LEU A 90 -2.12 -2.63 -2.38
C LEU A 90 -2.54 -1.24 -1.88
N ASP A 91 -2.74 -0.28 -2.80
CA ASP A 91 -3.28 1.03 -2.45
C ASP A 91 -4.76 0.98 -2.00
N ILE A 92 -5.58 0.12 -2.62
CA ILE A 92 -6.94 -0.16 -2.13
C ILE A 92 -6.90 -0.85 -0.77
N LEU A 93 -6.01 -1.83 -0.60
CA LEU A 93 -5.83 -2.54 0.67
C LEU A 93 -5.38 -1.58 1.77
N HIS A 94 -4.53 -0.59 1.47
CA HIS A 94 -4.16 0.47 2.39
C HIS A 94 -5.40 1.23 2.90
N GLY A 95 -6.29 1.64 1.99
CA GLY A 95 -7.56 2.29 2.36
C GLY A 95 -8.43 1.41 3.26
N PHE A 96 -8.52 0.10 2.98
CA PHE A 96 -9.23 -0.84 3.84
C PHE A 96 -8.57 -1.03 5.22
N LEU A 97 -7.25 -1.11 5.28
CA LEU A 97 -6.53 -1.21 6.56
C LEU A 97 -6.70 0.06 7.39
N LEU A 98 -6.71 1.23 6.76
CA LEU A 98 -7.03 2.50 7.42
C LEU A 98 -8.43 2.45 8.07
N PHE A 99 -9.44 1.97 7.34
CA PHE A 99 -10.79 1.75 7.89
C PHE A 99 -10.75 0.86 9.14
N LYS A 100 -10.04 -0.27 9.07
CA LYS A 100 -9.95 -1.24 10.17
C LYS A 100 -9.19 -0.69 11.39
N ILE A 101 -8.16 0.12 11.16
CA ILE A 101 -7.47 0.83 12.24
C ILE A 101 -8.42 1.81 12.93
N LEU A 102 -9.20 2.59 12.18
CA LEU A 102 -10.17 3.54 12.73
C LEU A 102 -11.27 2.83 13.52
N GLU A 103 -11.78 1.71 13.00
CA GLU A 103 -12.73 0.84 13.70
C GLU A 103 -12.18 0.33 15.05
N LEU A 104 -10.93 -0.16 15.07
CA LEU A 104 -10.25 -0.56 16.31
C LEU A 104 -10.07 0.58 17.32
N ARG A 105 -10.05 1.82 16.85
CA ARG A 105 -9.94 3.02 17.69
C ARG A 105 -11.30 3.57 18.15
N GLY A 106 -12.40 2.89 17.84
CA GLY A 106 -13.74 3.30 18.23
C GLY A 106 -14.29 4.48 17.42
N VAL A 107 -13.70 4.77 16.25
CA VAL A 107 -14.24 5.77 15.33
C VAL A 107 -15.50 5.21 14.67
N SER A 108 -16.51 6.05 14.50
CA SER A 108 -17.78 5.61 13.90
C SER A 108 -17.56 5.10 12.47
N HIS A 109 -18.34 4.10 12.08
CA HIS A 109 -18.26 3.49 10.75
C HIS A 109 -18.42 4.54 9.62
N ALA A 110 -19.27 5.55 9.82
CA ALA A 110 -19.48 6.61 8.84
C ALA A 110 -18.19 7.43 8.60
N VAL A 111 -17.51 7.84 9.69
CA VAL A 111 -16.25 8.59 9.58
C VAL A 111 -15.13 7.71 9.01
N GLY A 112 -15.06 6.44 9.41
CA GLY A 112 -14.14 5.48 8.81
C GLY A 112 -14.31 5.35 7.29
N SER A 113 -15.56 5.24 6.81
CA SER A 113 -15.88 5.21 5.38
C SER A 113 -15.45 6.49 4.67
N ILE A 114 -15.69 7.66 5.27
CA ILE A 114 -15.28 8.95 4.70
C ILE A 114 -13.75 9.04 4.59
N CYS A 115 -13.00 8.66 5.63
CA CYS A 115 -11.53 8.62 5.58
C CYS A 115 -11.02 7.65 4.51
N THR A 116 -11.70 6.51 4.35
CA THR A 116 -11.36 5.52 3.31
C THR A 116 -11.60 6.09 1.92
N ALA A 117 -12.75 6.73 1.69
CA ALA A 117 -13.05 7.39 0.43
C ALA A 117 -12.04 8.52 0.15
N ALA A 118 -11.69 9.30 1.17
CA ALA A 118 -10.70 10.35 1.08
C ALA A 118 -9.32 9.84 0.69
N TRP A 119 -8.93 8.61 1.06
CA TRP A 119 -7.69 7.98 0.56
C TRP A 119 -7.86 7.40 -0.84
N VAL A 120 -8.86 6.54 -1.03
CA VAL A 120 -9.08 5.75 -2.25
C VAL A 120 -9.32 6.62 -3.48
N PHE A 121 -9.96 7.77 -3.31
CA PHE A 121 -10.25 8.74 -4.37
C PHE A 121 -9.32 9.96 -4.35
N ASN A 122 -8.29 9.97 -3.50
CA ASN A 122 -7.28 11.02 -3.56
C ASN A 122 -6.50 10.92 -4.89
N PRO A 123 -6.43 11.99 -5.70
CA PRO A 123 -5.75 11.94 -6.99
C PRO A 123 -4.27 11.56 -6.89
N LEU A 124 -3.59 11.87 -5.77
CA LEU A 124 -2.17 11.59 -5.60
C LEU A 124 -1.86 10.07 -5.51
N PRO A 125 -2.30 9.31 -4.49
CA PRO A 125 -2.02 7.88 -4.40
C PRO A 125 -2.64 7.10 -5.57
N LEU A 126 -3.78 7.56 -6.06
CA LEU A 126 -4.45 7.01 -7.22
C LEU A 126 -3.57 7.08 -8.47
N VAL A 127 -3.03 8.26 -8.83
CA VAL A 127 -2.12 8.39 -9.98
C VAL A 127 -0.80 7.67 -9.71
N VAL A 128 -0.22 7.79 -8.53
CA VAL A 128 1.06 7.14 -8.19
C VAL A 128 0.98 5.63 -8.37
N SER A 129 -0.08 4.98 -7.87
CA SER A 129 -0.24 3.53 -7.99
C SER A 129 -0.53 3.07 -9.42
N THR A 130 -1.39 3.78 -10.17
CA THR A 130 -1.75 3.41 -11.55
C THR A 130 -0.64 3.69 -12.56
N ARG A 131 0.23 4.67 -12.29
CA ARG A 131 1.45 4.91 -13.09
C ARG A 131 2.50 3.81 -12.93
N GLY A 132 2.36 2.93 -11.94
CA GLY A 132 3.30 1.82 -11.69
C GLY A 132 4.37 2.14 -10.64
N ASN A 133 4.14 3.10 -9.75
CA ASN A 133 5.09 3.36 -8.67
C ASN A 133 4.85 2.41 -7.48
N ALA A 134 5.94 1.86 -6.93
CA ALA A 134 5.92 0.87 -5.85
C ALA A 134 5.66 1.48 -4.45
N GLU A 135 5.46 2.80 -4.30
CA GLU A 135 5.18 3.42 -2.99
C GLU A 135 3.97 2.81 -2.26
N SER A 136 2.97 2.33 -3.00
CA SER A 136 1.81 1.62 -2.45
C SER A 136 2.19 0.36 -1.66
N VAL A 137 3.27 -0.33 -2.04
CA VAL A 137 3.80 -1.51 -1.34
C VAL A 137 4.25 -1.12 0.06
N LEU A 138 5.09 -0.09 0.17
CA LEU A 138 5.62 0.38 1.43
C LEU A 138 4.52 0.95 2.32
N ALA A 139 3.66 1.79 1.76
CA ALA A 139 2.55 2.40 2.48
C ALA A 139 1.63 1.33 3.08
N CYS A 140 1.32 0.28 2.32
CA CYS A 140 0.51 -0.85 2.80
C CYS A 140 1.24 -1.66 3.89
N MET A 141 2.55 -1.92 3.77
CA MET A 141 3.31 -2.65 4.80
C MET A 141 3.40 -1.87 6.12
N VAL A 142 3.61 -0.55 6.07
CA VAL A 142 3.69 0.31 7.27
C VAL A 142 2.34 0.39 7.97
N VAL A 143 1.26 0.62 7.24
CA VAL A 143 -0.09 0.66 7.82
C VAL A 143 -0.54 -0.72 8.29
N GLY A 144 -0.18 -1.78 7.58
CA GLY A 144 -0.37 -3.17 8.02
C GLY A 144 0.36 -3.47 9.33
N THR A 145 1.59 -2.97 9.49
CA THR A 145 2.36 -3.09 10.75
C THR A 145 1.59 -2.45 11.90
N LEU A 146 1.10 -1.22 11.70
CA LEU A 146 0.30 -0.52 12.71
C LEU A 146 -0.98 -1.30 13.07
N TYR A 147 -1.69 -1.81 12.07
CA TYR A 147 -2.89 -2.64 12.28
C TYR A 147 -2.60 -3.88 13.13
N LEU A 148 -1.50 -4.59 12.84
CA LEU A 148 -1.08 -5.79 13.57
C LEU A 148 -0.69 -5.49 15.02
N ILE A 149 0.00 -4.37 15.27
CA ILE A 149 0.30 -3.90 16.64
C ILE A 149 -0.98 -3.66 17.43
N LEU A 150 -1.97 -2.99 16.82
CA LEU A 150 -3.27 -2.74 17.46
C LEU A 150 -4.04 -4.03 17.74
N LYS A 151 -3.89 -5.06 16.89
CA LYS A 151 -4.40 -6.42 17.11
C LYS A 151 -3.57 -7.28 18.07
N LYS A 152 -2.49 -6.75 18.64
CA LYS A 152 -1.56 -7.44 19.55
C LYS A 152 -0.79 -8.62 18.90
N GLN A 153 -0.66 -8.60 17.58
CA GLN A 153 0.11 -9.59 16.83
C GLN A 153 1.57 -9.11 16.63
N ASN A 154 2.31 -8.99 17.72
CA ASN A 154 3.61 -8.32 17.75
C ASN A 154 4.67 -8.97 16.86
N VAL A 155 4.72 -10.31 16.81
CA VAL A 155 5.68 -11.04 15.97
C VAL A 155 5.43 -10.75 14.49
N LEU A 156 4.16 -10.85 14.06
CA LEU A 156 3.79 -10.59 12.67
C LEU A 156 4.02 -9.11 12.30
N ALA A 157 3.74 -8.19 13.23
CA ALA A 157 4.04 -6.77 13.05
C ALA A 157 5.54 -6.53 12.86
N ALA A 158 6.39 -7.14 13.69
CA ALA A 158 7.84 -7.00 13.60
C ALA A 158 8.38 -7.58 12.27
N LEU A 159 7.89 -8.74 11.84
CA LEU A 159 8.26 -9.35 10.55
C LEU A 159 7.84 -8.47 9.38
N LEU A 160 6.62 -7.93 9.40
CA LEU A 160 6.12 -7.06 8.34
C LEU A 160 6.87 -5.72 8.30
N PHE A 161 7.21 -5.16 9.46
CA PHE A 161 8.00 -3.94 9.55
C PHE A 161 9.43 -4.15 9.04
N ALA A 162 10.07 -5.26 9.42
CA ALA A 162 11.39 -5.63 8.90
C ALA A 162 11.35 -5.78 7.37
N LEU A 163 10.31 -6.44 6.84
CA LEU A 163 10.11 -6.55 5.39
C LEU A 163 9.94 -5.18 4.73
N ALA A 164 9.22 -4.24 5.37
CA ALA A 164 9.08 -2.87 4.86
C ALA A 164 10.44 -2.17 4.75
N VAL A 165 11.26 -2.24 5.81
CA VAL A 165 12.63 -1.68 5.85
C VAL A 165 13.56 -2.33 4.82
N HIS A 166 13.40 -3.62 4.57
CA HIS A 166 14.17 -4.32 3.53
C HIS A 166 13.65 -4.07 2.12
N THR A 167 12.40 -3.64 1.95
CA THR A 167 11.85 -3.25 0.65
C THR A 167 12.37 -1.86 0.24
N LYS A 168 12.46 -0.94 1.19
CA LYS A 168 13.17 0.35 1.07
C LYS A 168 13.61 0.75 2.47
N THR A 169 14.77 1.36 2.62
CA THR A 169 15.31 1.67 3.96
C THR A 169 14.50 2.72 4.73
N TYR A 170 13.77 3.59 4.04
CA TYR A 170 13.06 4.73 4.63
C TYR A 170 12.11 4.40 5.80
N PRO A 171 11.28 3.34 5.81
CA PRO A 171 10.39 3.02 6.91
C PRO A 171 11.07 2.83 8.28
N ILE A 172 12.39 2.67 8.33
CA ILE A 172 13.17 2.63 9.58
C ILE A 172 12.90 3.86 10.46
N VAL A 173 12.55 5.00 9.87
CA VAL A 173 12.21 6.24 10.59
C VAL A 173 11.00 6.08 11.52
N TYR A 174 10.15 5.08 11.29
CA TYR A 174 9.01 4.76 12.16
C TYR A 174 9.37 3.85 13.34
N ALA A 175 10.60 3.34 13.43
CA ALA A 175 11.00 2.44 14.52
C ALA A 175 10.81 3.08 15.91
N PRO A 176 11.19 4.36 16.17
CA PRO A 176 10.96 4.99 17.47
C PRO A 176 9.48 5.11 17.83
N SER A 177 8.62 5.49 16.88
CA SER A 177 7.17 5.64 17.13
C SER A 177 6.50 4.29 17.35
N ILE A 178 6.88 3.25 16.61
CA ILE A 178 6.44 1.87 16.82
C ILE A 178 6.87 1.37 18.19
N TYR A 179 8.13 1.57 18.58
CA TYR A 179 8.65 1.16 19.89
C TYR A 179 7.87 1.83 21.04
N LEU A 180 7.63 3.14 20.95
CA LEU A 180 6.85 3.87 21.94
C LEU A 180 5.40 3.40 22.01
N LEU A 181 4.78 3.09 20.86
CA LEU A 181 3.42 2.56 20.80
C LEU A 181 3.30 1.17 21.47
N MET A 182 4.35 0.36 21.40
CA MET A 182 4.39 -0.97 22.02
C MET A 182 4.54 -0.92 23.55
N ASN A 183 5.00 0.19 24.12
CA ASN A 183 5.17 0.31 25.56
C ASN A 183 3.82 0.36 26.30
N GLU A 184 3.66 -0.48 27.33
CA GLU A 184 2.39 -0.70 28.04
C GLU A 184 1.85 0.56 28.74
N GLN A 185 2.71 1.48 29.17
CA GLN A 185 2.30 2.74 29.80
C GLN A 185 1.46 3.64 28.87
N TYR A 186 1.75 3.63 27.57
CA TYR A 186 0.92 4.30 26.57
C TYR A 186 -0.25 3.42 26.13
N GLY A 187 -0.04 2.10 26.04
CA GLY A 187 -1.06 1.08 25.76
C GLY A 187 -2.26 1.07 26.71
N LEU A 188 -2.06 1.41 27.99
CA LEU A 188 -3.07 1.42 29.04
C LEU A 188 -4.08 2.59 28.92
N SER A 189 -3.65 3.76 28.43
CA SER A 189 -4.56 4.87 28.15
C SER A 189 -5.57 4.53 27.04
N TYR A 190 -5.20 3.63 26.11
CA TYR A 190 -6.08 3.10 25.08
C TYR A 190 -7.06 2.03 25.59
N ARG A 191 -6.72 1.27 26.65
CA ARG A 191 -7.59 0.24 27.24
C ARG A 191 -8.86 0.82 27.87
N THR A 192 -8.76 1.99 28.50
CA THR A 192 -9.87 2.57 29.28
C THR A 192 -10.96 3.16 28.38
N LYS A 193 -10.59 3.82 27.27
CA LYS A 193 -11.58 4.39 26.32
C LYS A 193 -12.34 3.33 25.51
N ALA A 194 -11.67 2.27 25.06
CA ALA A 194 -12.33 1.20 24.30
C ALA A 194 -13.30 0.38 25.16
N LYS A 195 -12.96 0.09 26.43
CA LYS A 195 -13.90 -0.56 27.37
C LYS A 195 -15.06 0.34 27.79
N LEU A 196 -14.84 1.64 27.98
CA LEU A 196 -15.91 2.60 28.31
C LEU A 196 -16.93 2.74 27.17
N SER A 197 -16.49 2.68 25.91
CA SER A 197 -17.40 2.78 24.76
C SER A 197 -18.24 1.52 24.52
N TYR A 198 -17.81 0.35 25.01
CA TYR A 198 -18.54 -0.92 24.87
C TYR A 198 -19.54 -1.17 26.01
N ASN A 199 -19.38 -0.48 27.15
CA ASN A 199 -20.27 -0.59 28.32
C ASN A 199 -21.33 0.54 28.38
N MET A 200 -21.47 1.32 27.31
CA MET A 200 -22.39 2.48 27.25
C MET A 200 -23.47 2.33 26.17
N PHE A 201 -23.67 1.10 25.67
CA PHE A 201 -24.77 0.68 24.82
C PHE A 201 -25.31 -0.67 25.30
#